data_AF-A0A5E4Z1I2-F1
#
_entry.id   AF-A0A5E4Z1I2-F1
#
_cell.length_a   1.000
_cell.length_b   1.000
_cell.length_c   1.000
_cell.angle_alpha   90.00
_cell.angle_beta   90.00
_cell.angle_gamma   90.00
#
_symmetry.space_group_name_H-M   'P 1'
#
loop_
_entity.id
_entity.type
_entity.pdbx_description
1 polymer ?
#
loop_
_entity_poly.entity_id
_entity_poly.type
_entity_poly.pdbx_seq_one_letter_code
_entity_poly.pdbx_strand_id
1 'polypeptide(L)'
;MPFQHIFVDEYQDMDVLQTKLLVAMSRGIKTLRVFGDPNQAIYSFMGTQTPNVAQTLGADVMSLRKSHRVTRPTAALASSILGCSAIKAHR
;
A
#
# COMPACT_ATOMS: atom_id res chain seq x y z
N MET A 1 -17.32 -12.54 13.09
CA MET A 1 -17.11 -12.38 11.63
C MET A 1 -16.62 -13.71 11.07
N PRO A 2 -17.05 -14.15 9.87
CA PRO A 2 -16.62 -15.44 9.30
C PRO A 2 -15.14 -15.45 8.88
N PHE A 3 -14.52 -14.28 8.70
CA PHE A 3 -13.12 -14.15 8.31
C PHE A 3 -12.22 -14.01 9.52
N GLN A 4 -11.14 -14.79 9.59
CA GLN A 4 -10.11 -14.66 10.63
C GLN A 4 -8.90 -13.83 10.15
N HIS A 5 -8.69 -13.74 8.84
CA HIS A 5 -7.56 -13.05 8.23
C HIS A 5 -8.04 -12.24 7.03
N ILE A 6 -7.60 -10.99 6.92
CA ILE A 6 -7.93 -10.09 5.82
C ILE A 6 -6.63 -9.58 5.19
N PHE A 7 -6.59 -9.62 3.86
CA PHE A 7 -5.51 -9.08 3.05
C PHE A 7 -6.15 -8.06 2.10
N VAL A 8 -5.59 -6.86 2.05
CA VAL A 8 -6.04 -5.77 1.18
C VAL A 8 -4.87 -5.38 0.28
N ASP A 9 -5.09 -5.42 -1.02
CA ASP A 9 -4.15 -4.94 -2.03
C ASP A 9 -4.57 -3.54 -2.52
N GLU A 10 -3.66 -2.84 -3.18
CA GLU A 10 -3.88 -1.49 -3.74
C GLU A 10 -4.41 -0.47 -2.70
N TYR A 11 -3.88 -0.55 -1.48
CA TYR A 11 -4.28 0.29 -0.35
C TYR A 11 -4.21 1.79 -0.67
N GLN A 12 -3.25 2.21 -1.51
CA GLN A 12 -3.04 3.61 -1.86
C GLN A 12 -4.24 4.26 -2.57
N ASP A 13 -5.14 3.47 -3.17
CA ASP A 13 -6.29 3.96 -3.93
C ASP A 13 -7.62 3.84 -3.16
N MET A 14 -7.56 3.50 -1.86
CA MET A 14 -8.76 3.44 -1.04
C MET A 14 -9.30 4.82 -0.67
N ASP A 15 -10.62 4.91 -0.54
CA ASP A 15 -11.28 6.08 0.03
C ASP A 15 -11.47 5.98 1.56
N VAL A 16 -11.91 7.09 2.16
CA VAL A 16 -12.13 7.21 3.61
C VAL A 16 -13.17 6.22 4.14
N LEU A 17 -14.23 5.91 3.37
CA LEU A 17 -15.28 4.97 3.80
C LEU A 17 -14.76 3.54 3.79
N GLN A 18 -14.02 3.17 2.74
CA GLN A 18 -13.37 1.86 2.65
C GLN A 18 -12.35 1.67 3.78
N THR A 19 -11.56 2.69 4.13
CA THR A 19 -10.64 2.62 5.27
C THR A 19 -11.38 2.49 6.60
N LYS A 20 -12.48 3.24 6.81
CA LYS A 20 -13.32 3.13 8.02
C LYS A 20 -13.91 1.73 8.18
N LEU A 21 -14.40 1.15 7.08
CA LEU A 21 -14.88 -0.24 7.07
C LEU A 21 -13.77 -1.20 7.47
N LEU A 22 -12.57 -1.06 6.90
CA LEU A 22 -11.43 -1.91 7.21
C LEU A 22 -11.03 -1.83 8.69
N VAL A 23 -10.99 -0.63 9.26
CA VAL A 23 -10.72 -0.41 10.69
C VAL A 23 -11.80 -1.09 11.55
N ALA A 24 -13.08 -0.98 11.19
CA ALA A 24 -14.15 -1.66 11.92
C ALA A 24 -14.02 -3.20 11.85
N MET A 25 -13.69 -3.74 10.68
CA MET A 25 -13.47 -5.17 10.49
C MET A 25 -12.26 -5.69 11.28
N SER A 26 -11.21 -4.88 11.42
CA SER A 26 -9.96 -5.26 12.12
C SER A 26 -10.18 -5.68 13.59
N ARG A 27 -11.25 -5.20 14.23
CA ARG A 27 -11.57 -5.49 15.64
C ARG A 27 -12.00 -6.93 15.89
N GLY A 28 -12.42 -7.65 14.84
CA GLY A 28 -12.99 -9.00 14.95
C GLY A 28 -12.17 -10.09 14.28
N ILE A 29 -10.95 -9.79 13.83
CA ILE A 29 -10.09 -10.71 13.07
C ILE A 29 -8.74 -10.89 13.76
N LYS A 30 -8.04 -11.98 13.45
CA LYS A 30 -6.71 -12.28 13.98
C LYS A 30 -5.60 -11.52 13.26
N THR A 31 -5.78 -11.24 11.97
CA THR A 31 -4.73 -10.60 11.16
C THR A 31 -5.33 -9.71 10.09
N LEU A 32 -4.81 -8.49 10.00
CA LEU A 32 -4.99 -7.61 8.87
C LEU A 32 -3.61 -7.38 8.23
N ARG A 33 -3.52 -7.54 6.90
CA ARG A 33 -2.37 -7.10 6.11
C ARG A 33 -2.86 -6.22 4.98
N VAL A 34 -2.19 -5.09 4.81
CA VAL A 34 -2.45 -4.15 3.72
C VAL A 34 -1.18 -4.00 2.88
N PHE A 35 -1.34 -3.95 1.57
CA PHE A 35 -0.27 -3.77 0.59
C PHE A 35 -0.60 -2.58 -0.28
N GLY A 36 0.42 -1.82 -0.65
CA GLY A 36 0.27 -0.68 -1.52
C GLY A 36 1.57 0.05 -1.75
N ASP A 37 1.57 0.92 -2.75
CA ASP A 37 2.68 1.81 -3.09
C ASP A 37 2.14 3.23 -3.26
N PRO A 38 2.48 4.19 -2.39
CA PRO A 38 1.99 5.56 -2.51
C PRO A 38 2.41 6.24 -3.82
N ASN A 39 3.48 5.76 -4.48
CA ASN A 39 3.89 6.28 -5.79
C ASN A 39 3.02 5.77 -6.95
N GLN A 40 2.09 4.86 -6.67
CA GLN A 40 1.14 4.30 -7.65
C GLN A 40 -0.30 4.74 -7.39
N ALA A 41 -0.53 5.74 -6.52
CA ALA A 41 -1.84 6.30 -6.26
C ALA A 41 -2.33 7.14 -7.45
N ILE A 42 -3.11 6.54 -8.35
CA ILE A 42 -3.58 7.18 -9.58
C ILE A 42 -5.05 7.60 -9.52
N TYR A 43 -5.80 7.19 -8.50
CA TYR A 43 -7.23 7.50 -8.36
C TYR A 43 -7.55 8.77 -7.53
N SER A 44 -6.55 9.59 -7.20
CA SER A 44 -6.73 10.80 -6.37
C SER A 44 -7.78 11.78 -6.88
N PHE A 45 -7.99 11.83 -8.21
CA PHE A 45 -9.03 12.65 -8.85
C PHE A 45 -10.47 12.22 -8.51
N MET A 46 -10.68 10.98 -8.05
CA MET A 46 -11.97 10.46 -7.60
C MET A 46 -12.25 10.72 -6.12
N GLY A 47 -11.40 11.51 -5.45
CA GLY A 47 -11.53 11.78 -4.03
C GLY A 47 -10.95 10.68 -3.14
N THR A 48 -10.12 9.79 -3.68
CA THR A 48 -9.37 8.83 -2.87
C THR A 48 -8.40 9.61 -1.98
N GLN A 49 -8.69 9.60 -0.69
CA GLN A 49 -7.75 9.99 0.33
C GLN A 49 -7.52 8.74 1.15
N THR A 50 -6.27 8.31 1.25
CA THR A 50 -5.87 7.10 1.95
C THR A 50 -5.36 7.51 3.34
N PRO A 51 -6.20 7.44 4.41
CA PRO A 51 -5.75 7.67 5.76
C PRO A 51 -4.54 6.81 6.10
N ASN A 52 -3.76 7.17 7.12
CA ASN A 52 -2.69 6.29 7.57
C ASN A 52 -3.27 5.18 8.46
N VAL A 53 -3.71 4.06 7.87
CA VAL A 53 -4.24 2.91 8.62
C VAL A 53 -3.19 2.29 9.52
N ALA A 54 -1.91 2.33 9.12
CA ALA A 54 -0.83 1.80 9.95
C ALA A 54 -0.72 2.58 11.26
N GLN A 55 -0.78 3.91 11.21
CA GLN A 55 -0.84 4.75 12.40
C GLN A 55 -2.13 4.51 13.20
N THR A 56 -3.27 4.39 12.53
CA THR A 56 -4.59 4.22 13.17
C THR A 56 -4.70 2.92 13.96
N LEU A 57 -4.07 1.84 13.45
CA LEU A 57 -4.11 0.51 14.04
C LEU A 57 -2.85 0.15 14.83
N GLY A 58 -1.86 1.04 14.90
CA GLY A 58 -0.56 0.74 15.50
C GLY A 58 0.15 -0.44 14.83
N ALA A 59 0.03 -0.56 13.51
CA ALA A 59 0.54 -1.70 12.76
C ALA A 59 2.03 -1.55 12.41
N ASP A 60 2.72 -2.69 12.34
CA ASP A 60 4.08 -2.77 11.82
C ASP A 60 4.11 -2.48 10.31
N VAL A 61 5.09 -1.68 9.87
CA VAL A 61 5.28 -1.30 8.47
C VAL A 61 6.58 -1.89 7.94
N MET A 62 6.50 -2.61 6.82
CA MET A 62 7.65 -3.18 6.13
C MET A 62 7.72 -2.69 4.68
N SER A 63 8.84 -2.12 4.27
CA SER A 63 9.06 -1.68 2.88
C SER A 63 9.77 -2.75 2.05
N LEU A 64 9.18 -3.12 0.91
CA LEU A 64 9.81 -3.98 -0.09
C LEU A 64 10.44 -3.13 -1.18
N ARG A 65 11.78 -3.05 -1.19
CA ARG A 65 12.53 -2.16 -2.12
C ARG A 65 13.10 -2.87 -3.33
N LYS A 66 12.93 -4.20 -3.44
CA LYS A 66 13.52 -5.00 -4.52
C LYS A 66 12.44 -5.40 -5.51
N SER A 67 12.54 -4.94 -6.76
CA SER A 67 11.66 -5.40 -7.82
C SER A 67 12.22 -6.64 -8.49
N HIS A 68 11.35 -7.64 -8.63
CA HIS A 68 11.60 -8.85 -9.42
C HIS A 68 11.01 -8.76 -10.83
N ARG A 69 10.33 -7.65 -11.15
CA ARG A 69 9.62 -7.44 -12.43
C ARG A 69 10.39 -6.55 -13.40
N VAL A 70 10.96 -5.45 -12.92
CA VAL A 70 11.61 -4.45 -13.78
C VAL A 70 13.13 -4.63 -13.84
N THR A 71 13.72 -4.25 -14.98
CA THR A 71 15.16 -4.24 -15.20
C THR A 71 15.83 -3.03 -14.53
N ARG A 72 17.16 -3.07 -14.35
CA ARG A 72 17.91 -1.91 -13.82
C ARG A 72 17.66 -0.61 -14.56
N PRO A 73 17.70 -0.53 -15.91
CA PRO A 73 17.45 0.72 -16.61
C PRO A 73 16.05 1.29 -16.36
N THR A 74 15.02 0.44 -16.35
CA THR A 74 13.64 0.87 -16.08
C THR A 74 13.46 1.33 -14.64
N ALA A 75 14.03 0.61 -13.66
CA ALA A 75 13.98 1.01 -12.26
C ALA A 75 14.71 2.34 -12.00
N ALA A 76 15.84 2.55 -12.66
CA ALA A 76 16.59 3.80 -12.59
C ALA A 76 15.77 4.96 -13.17
N LEU A 77 15.18 4.79 -14.36
CA LEU A 77 14.33 5.80 -14.98
C LEU A 77 13.12 6.16 -14.10
N ALA A 78 12.41 5.16 -13.58
CA ALA A 78 11.28 5.39 -12.68
C ALA A 78 11.69 6.15 -11.41
N SER A 79 12.83 5.78 -10.81
CA SER A 79 13.37 6.46 -9.62
C SER A 79 13.76 7.92 -9.91
N SER A 80 14.30 8.20 -11.11
CA SER A 80 14.60 9.55 -11.54
C SER A 80 13.35 10.41 -11.72
N ILE A 81 12.28 9.85 -12.30
CA ILE A 81 10.98 10.54 -12.46
C ILE A 81 10.36 10.85 -11.08
N LEU A 82 10.40 9.89 -10.17
CA LEU A 82 9.84 10.04 -8.82
C LEU A 82 10.70 10.92 -7.89
N GLY A 83 11.91 11.33 -8.32
CA GLY A 83 12.84 12.09 -7.48
C GLY A 83 13.34 11.34 -6.24
N CYS A 84 13.15 10.02 -6.18
CA CYS A 84 13.56 9.20 -5.04
C CYS A 84 14.01 7.81 -5.48
N SER A 85 14.90 7.19 -4.70
CA SER A 85 15.33 5.79 -4.91
C SER A 85 14.28 4.81 -4.40
N ALA A 86 13.12 4.77 -5.07
CA ALA A 86 11.97 3.97 -4.66
C ALA A 86 12.23 2.46 -4.78
N ILE A 87 12.86 2.01 -5.88
CA ILE A 87 12.93 0.59 -6.24
C ILE A 87 14.31 0.22 -6.79
N LYS A 88 14.88 -0.90 -6.32
CA LYS A 88 16.08 -1.54 -6.87
C LYS A 88 15.68 -2.76 -7.68
N ALA A 89 16.06 -2.82 -8.96
CA ALA A 89 15.85 -4.02 -9.77
C ALA A 89 16.71 -5.18 -9.23
N HIS A 90 16.12 -6.38 -9.18
CA HIS A 90 16.85 -7.60 -8.85
C HIS A 90 17.84 -7.99 -9.96
N ARG A 91 17.43 -7.82 -11.22
CA ARG A 91 18.21 -8.15 -12.41
C ARG A 91 18.52 -6.88 -13.20
#